data_AF-A0A0F0DEC4-F1
#
_entry.id   AF-A0A0F0DEC4-F1
#
_cell.length_a   1.000
_cell.length_b   1.000
_cell.length_c   1.000
_cell.angle_alpha   90.00
_cell.angle_beta   90.00
_cell.angle_gamma   90.00
#
_symmetry.space_group_name_H-M   'P 1'
#
loop_
_entity.id
_entity.type
_entity.pdbx_description
1 polymer ?
#
loop_
_entity_poly.entity_id
_entity_poly.type
_entity_poly.pdbx_seq_one_letter_code
_entity_poly.pdbx_strand_id
1 'polypeptide(L)'
;AGACPVRGHSNVQGDRTMGIYEKPAPAFLDRLEQVFGIQVPREHGYDTVGAIEAMQQGAARVFFAMGGNFAAATPDTAATWAGLRQCDLTVHVTTKLNRSHVVHGKAALILPCLGRTEVDQQAGGTQGVTVEDSMSMVHMSAGINPPASPHLLSEPAIVARLAEATLP
;
A
#
# COMPACT_ATOMS: atom_id res chain seq x y z
N ALA A 1 8.25 34.73 -0.48
CA ALA A 1 8.62 33.63 0.43
C ALA A 1 7.32 33.03 0.99
N GLY A 2 7.20 31.71 1.03
CA GLY A 2 6.02 30.99 1.51
C GLY A 2 6.41 29.75 2.32
N ALA A 3 5.45 29.13 3.01
CA ALA A 3 5.70 27.91 3.76
C ALA A 3 6.04 26.74 2.82
N CYS A 4 7.12 26.01 3.11
CA CYS A 4 7.53 24.82 2.39
C CYS A 4 7.54 23.62 3.35
N PRO A 5 6.44 22.86 3.45
CA PRO A 5 6.39 21.67 4.29
C PRO A 5 7.16 20.53 3.63
N VAL A 6 8.43 20.36 4.01
CA VAL A 6 9.27 19.24 3.53
C VAL A 6 8.75 17.93 4.14
N ARG A 7 8.36 16.99 3.29
CA ARG A 7 7.89 15.66 3.69
C ARG A 7 9.03 14.63 3.61
N GLY A 8 8.95 13.58 4.43
CA GLY A 8 10.10 12.68 4.70
C GLY A 8 10.32 11.53 3.70
N HIS A 9 9.27 10.79 3.33
CA HIS A 9 9.40 9.63 2.42
C HIS A 9 9.32 10.04 0.95
N SER A 10 10.04 9.30 0.10
CA SER A 10 10.30 9.63 -1.31
C SER A 10 9.06 9.85 -2.19
N ASN A 11 7.88 9.34 -1.83
CA ASN A 11 6.67 9.43 -2.65
C ASN A 11 5.38 9.75 -1.86
N VAL A 12 5.49 10.23 -0.61
CA VAL A 12 4.27 10.52 0.19
C VAL A 12 3.40 11.62 -0.42
N GLN A 13 3.92 12.36 -1.40
CA GLN A 13 3.20 13.39 -2.14
C GLN A 13 2.41 12.69 -3.24
N GLY A 14 3.13 11.89 -4.04
CA GLY A 14 2.56 11.04 -5.09
C GLY A 14 1.46 10.13 -4.58
N ASP A 15 1.61 9.51 -3.41
CA ASP A 15 0.57 8.66 -2.80
C ASP A 15 -0.75 9.42 -2.62
N ARG A 16 -0.69 10.68 -2.18
CA ARG A 16 -1.89 11.53 -2.05
C ARG A 16 -2.43 11.98 -3.40
N THR A 17 -1.54 12.30 -4.35
CA THR A 17 -1.91 12.65 -5.73
C THR A 17 -2.63 11.48 -6.42
N MET A 18 -2.20 10.24 -6.16
CA MET A 18 -2.82 9.01 -6.68
C MET A 18 -4.06 8.56 -5.90
N GLY A 19 -4.50 9.34 -4.90
CA GLY A 19 -5.76 9.07 -4.18
C GLY A 19 -5.65 8.08 -3.02
N ILE A 20 -4.45 7.80 -2.50
CA ILE A 20 -4.28 7.02 -1.27
C ILE A 20 -4.73 7.88 -0.08
N TYR A 21 -6.03 7.84 0.21
CA TYR A 21 -6.68 8.62 1.25
C TYR A 21 -7.98 7.96 1.70
N GLU A 22 -8.21 7.91 3.01
CA GLU A 22 -9.36 7.24 3.62
C GLU A 22 -10.65 8.08 3.61
N LYS A 23 -10.54 9.40 3.33
CA LYS A 23 -11.67 10.34 3.29
C LYS A 23 -11.72 11.13 1.97
N PRO A 24 -11.73 10.47 0.80
CA PRO A 24 -11.71 11.15 -0.48
C PRO A 24 -12.94 12.05 -0.66
N ALA A 25 -12.76 13.19 -1.34
CA ALA A 25 -13.86 14.12 -1.59
C ALA A 25 -14.92 13.49 -2.51
N PRO A 26 -16.23 13.78 -2.33
CA PRO A 26 -17.29 13.21 -3.15
C PRO A 26 -17.08 13.37 -4.66
N ALA A 27 -16.58 14.53 -5.11
CA ALA A 27 -16.33 14.79 -6.52
C ALA A 27 -15.24 13.88 -7.14
N PHE A 28 -14.28 13.39 -6.34
CA PHE A 28 -13.30 12.41 -6.81
C PHE A 28 -13.94 11.03 -6.97
N LEU A 29 -14.75 10.62 -6.00
CA LEU A 29 -15.51 9.37 -6.05
C LEU A 29 -16.46 9.34 -7.25
N ASP A 30 -17.19 10.43 -7.52
CA ASP A 30 -18.08 10.54 -8.69
C ASP A 30 -17.33 10.33 -10.01
N ARG A 31 -16.11 10.88 -10.12
CA ARG A 31 -15.27 10.68 -11.31
C ARG A 31 -14.77 9.25 -11.44
N LEU A 32 -14.43 8.58 -10.33
CA LEU A 32 -14.06 7.16 -10.36
C LEU A 32 -15.22 6.29 -10.88
N GLU A 33 -16.44 6.53 -10.39
CA GLU A 33 -17.63 5.81 -10.88
C GLU A 33 -17.88 6.08 -12.38
N GLN A 34 -17.73 7.33 -12.83
CA GLN A 34 -17.89 7.69 -14.24
C GLN A 34 -16.85 7.02 -15.15
N VAL A 35 -15.59 6.94 -14.73
CA VAL A 35 -14.51 6.40 -15.56
C VAL A 35 -14.55 4.87 -15.60
N PHE A 36 -14.79 4.23 -14.46
CA PHE A 36 -14.68 2.78 -14.34
C PHE A 36 -16.02 2.04 -14.36
N GLY A 37 -17.15 2.74 -14.27
CA GLY A 37 -18.48 2.14 -14.29
C GLY A 37 -18.79 1.28 -13.06
N ILE A 38 -18.06 1.47 -11.96
CA ILE A 38 -18.25 0.74 -10.69
C ILE A 38 -18.96 1.63 -9.68
N GLN A 39 -19.65 1.04 -8.71
CA GLN A 39 -20.13 1.77 -7.53
C GLN A 39 -19.01 1.84 -6.49
N VAL A 40 -18.66 3.04 -6.04
CA VAL A 40 -17.58 3.25 -5.07
C VAL A 40 -18.18 3.54 -3.68
N PRO A 41 -17.67 2.92 -2.60
CA PRO A 41 -18.13 3.22 -1.24
C PRO A 41 -18.05 4.72 -0.92
N ARG A 42 -19.10 5.25 -0.28
CA ARG A 42 -19.20 6.67 0.08
C ARG A 42 -18.86 6.95 1.55
N GLU A 43 -18.84 5.91 2.37
CA GLU A 43 -18.39 6.01 3.76
C GLU A 43 -16.87 6.18 3.83
N HIS A 44 -16.41 6.91 4.84
CA HIS A 44 -14.99 7.08 5.08
C HIS A 44 -14.36 5.78 5.59
N GLY A 45 -13.16 5.50 5.10
CA GLY A 45 -12.33 4.43 5.64
C GLY A 45 -11.64 4.81 6.95
N TYR A 46 -10.82 3.89 7.45
CA TYR A 46 -10.03 4.10 8.66
C TYR A 46 -8.68 4.74 8.34
N ASP A 47 -8.28 5.72 9.15
CA ASP A 47 -6.88 6.14 9.22
C ASP A 47 -6.06 5.12 10.04
N THR A 48 -4.76 5.36 10.20
CA THR A 48 -3.88 4.42 10.92
C THR A 48 -4.35 4.12 12.34
N VAL A 49 -4.78 5.13 13.11
CA VAL A 49 -5.20 4.93 14.50
C VAL A 49 -6.57 4.26 14.54
N GLY A 50 -7.52 4.74 13.73
CA GLY A 50 -8.83 4.12 13.60
C GLY A 50 -8.76 2.66 13.12
N ALA A 51 -7.78 2.32 12.29
CA ALA A 51 -7.55 0.95 11.84
C ALA A 51 -7.08 0.05 13.00
N ILE A 52 -6.17 0.55 13.85
CA ILE A 52 -5.72 -0.19 15.05
C ILE A 52 -6.90 -0.44 15.99
N GLU A 53 -7.73 0.58 16.24
CA GLU A 53 -8.93 0.45 17.07
C GLU A 53 -9.94 -0.54 16.46
N ALA A 54 -10.20 -0.45 15.15
CA ALA A 54 -11.10 -1.35 14.45
C ALA A 54 -10.62 -2.81 14.48
N MET A 55 -9.31 -3.04 14.39
CA MET A 55 -8.73 -4.38 14.53
C MET A 55 -8.95 -4.94 15.94
N GLN A 56 -8.69 -4.14 16.99
CA GLN A 56 -8.89 -4.57 18.37
C GLN A 56 -10.35 -4.88 18.68
N GLN A 57 -11.28 -4.12 18.10
CA GLN A 57 -12.72 -4.32 18.24
C GLN A 57 -13.26 -5.48 17.37
N GLY A 58 -12.42 -6.07 16.52
CA GLY A 58 -12.80 -7.15 15.60
C GLY A 58 -13.65 -6.69 14.40
N ALA A 59 -13.77 -5.38 14.19
CA ALA A 59 -14.43 -4.78 13.03
C ALA A 59 -13.57 -4.92 11.76
N ALA A 60 -12.26 -4.79 11.89
CA ALA A 60 -11.29 -5.08 10.82
C ALA A 60 -10.67 -6.46 11.04
N ARG A 61 -11.03 -7.44 10.19
CA ARG A 61 -10.57 -8.84 10.31
C ARG A 61 -9.42 -9.20 9.38
N VAL A 62 -9.26 -8.45 8.28
CA VAL A 62 -8.18 -8.65 7.31
C VAL A 62 -7.37 -7.37 7.26
N PHE A 63 -6.06 -7.48 7.44
CA PHE A 63 -5.12 -6.39 7.23
C PHE A 63 -4.25 -6.70 6.02
N PHE A 64 -4.28 -5.84 5.01
CA PHE A 64 -3.48 -5.97 3.81
C PHE A 64 -2.55 -4.77 3.69
N ALA A 65 -1.24 -5.00 3.78
CA ALA A 65 -0.24 -3.96 3.73
C ALA A 65 0.64 -4.09 2.49
N MET A 66 0.93 -2.95 1.87
CA MET A 66 1.88 -2.82 0.77
C MET A 66 3.07 -2.00 1.25
N GLY A 67 4.23 -2.65 1.36
CA GLY A 67 5.41 -2.06 1.97
C GLY A 67 5.20 -1.66 3.44
N GLY A 68 6.13 -0.83 3.94
CA GLY A 68 6.09 -0.29 5.30
C GLY A 68 6.37 -1.32 6.39
N ASN A 69 6.40 -0.83 7.64
CA ASN A 69 6.60 -1.65 8.84
C ASN A 69 5.57 -1.24 9.90
N PHE A 70 4.30 -1.54 9.64
CA PHE A 70 3.17 -1.12 10.47
C PHE A 70 3.40 -1.43 11.95
N ALA A 71 3.82 -2.65 12.29
CA ALA A 71 4.06 -3.07 13.67
C ALA A 71 5.14 -2.26 14.43
N ALA A 72 5.99 -1.51 13.75
CA ALA A 72 7.03 -0.69 14.39
C ALA A 72 6.92 0.81 14.09
N ALA A 73 6.16 1.20 13.07
CA ALA A 73 6.08 2.57 12.57
C ALA A 73 4.77 3.28 12.95
N THR A 74 3.87 2.61 13.66
CA THR A 74 2.64 3.19 14.22
C THR A 74 2.80 3.56 15.69
N PRO A 75 1.98 4.49 16.22
CA PRO A 75 1.98 4.81 17.65
C PRO A 75 1.50 3.62 18.49
N ASP A 76 1.88 3.62 19.77
CA ASP A 76 1.54 2.58 20.76
C ASP A 76 1.77 1.15 20.24
N THR A 77 3.01 0.69 20.40
CA THR A 77 3.46 -0.63 19.99
C THR A 77 2.58 -1.75 20.57
N ALA A 78 2.18 -1.64 21.85
CA ALA A 78 1.41 -2.71 22.50
C ALA A 78 0.00 -2.80 21.91
N ALA A 79 -0.67 -1.66 21.73
CA ALA A 79 -1.98 -1.58 21.11
C ALA A 79 -1.94 -2.05 19.65
N THR A 80 -0.96 -1.60 18.87
CA THR A 80 -0.78 -2.02 17.47
C THR A 80 -0.61 -3.52 17.37
N TRP A 81 0.24 -4.12 18.21
CA TRP A 81 0.51 -5.56 18.16
C TRP A 81 -0.72 -6.38 18.58
N ALA A 82 -1.48 -5.90 19.56
CA ALA A 82 -2.73 -6.52 19.95
C ALA A 82 -3.75 -6.49 18.80
N GLY A 83 -3.89 -5.36 18.11
CA GLY A 83 -4.76 -5.22 16.95
C GLY A 83 -4.36 -6.18 15.81
N LEU A 84 -3.08 -6.18 15.40
CA LEU A 84 -2.60 -7.08 14.35
C LEU A 84 -2.86 -8.56 14.65
N ARG A 85 -2.67 -8.98 15.92
CA ARG A 85 -2.92 -10.37 16.36
C ARG A 85 -4.40 -10.75 16.39
N GLN A 86 -5.30 -9.76 16.49
CA GLN A 86 -6.74 -9.98 16.48
C GLN A 86 -7.29 -10.28 15.07
N CYS A 87 -6.59 -9.82 14.02
CA CYS A 87 -6.96 -10.09 12.64
C CYS A 87 -6.98 -11.60 12.33
N ASP A 88 -7.96 -12.02 11.54
CA ASP A 88 -8.03 -13.39 11.00
C ASP A 88 -6.92 -13.62 9.97
N LEU A 89 -6.60 -12.60 9.18
CA LEU A 89 -5.55 -12.65 8.17
C LEU A 89 -4.75 -11.34 8.11
N THR A 90 -3.43 -11.45 8.10
CA THR A 90 -2.51 -10.35 7.78
C THR A 90 -1.72 -10.68 6.52
N VAL A 91 -1.77 -9.82 5.52
CA VAL A 91 -1.04 -9.96 4.25
C VAL A 91 -0.04 -8.83 4.10
N HIS A 92 1.19 -9.16 3.72
CA HIS A 92 2.25 -8.19 3.47
C HIS A 92 2.84 -8.37 2.07
N VAL A 93 2.64 -7.39 1.20
CA VAL A 93 3.41 -7.24 -0.03
C VAL A 93 4.72 -6.55 0.33
N THR A 94 5.86 -7.24 0.18
CA THR A 94 7.13 -6.73 0.70
C THR A 94 8.34 -7.08 -0.15
N THR A 95 9.34 -6.21 -0.10
CA THR A 95 10.67 -6.46 -0.68
C THR A 95 11.62 -7.11 0.33
N LYS A 96 11.37 -6.94 1.64
CA LYS A 96 12.24 -7.42 2.74
C LYS A 96 11.43 -7.73 4.00
N LEU A 97 11.92 -8.70 4.78
CA LEU A 97 11.31 -9.01 6.08
C LEU A 97 11.55 -7.87 7.08
N ASN A 98 10.57 -7.67 7.96
CA ASN A 98 10.56 -6.66 9.02
C ASN A 98 9.63 -7.09 10.18
N ARG A 99 9.48 -6.25 11.21
CA ARG A 99 8.72 -6.57 12.43
C ARG A 99 7.27 -7.01 12.18
N SER A 100 6.61 -6.47 11.16
CA SER A 100 5.22 -6.79 10.85
C SER A 100 5.03 -8.26 10.41
N HIS A 101 6.09 -8.90 9.91
CA HIS A 101 6.04 -10.30 9.47
C HIS A 101 6.13 -11.31 10.62
N VAL A 102 6.48 -10.85 11.83
CA VAL A 102 6.54 -11.69 13.04
C VAL A 102 5.49 -11.27 14.08
N VAL A 103 4.80 -10.15 13.87
CA VAL A 103 3.64 -9.71 14.65
C VAL A 103 2.44 -9.74 13.71
N HIS A 104 1.89 -10.94 13.51
CA HIS A 104 0.87 -11.21 12.52
C HIS A 104 -0.44 -11.70 13.17
N GLY A 105 -1.50 -11.78 12.36
CA GLY A 105 -2.81 -12.29 12.75
C GLY A 105 -2.84 -13.81 12.90
N LYS A 106 -4.05 -14.39 12.93
CA LYS A 106 -4.23 -15.85 13.05
C LYS A 106 -3.63 -16.62 11.88
N ALA A 107 -3.77 -16.06 10.67
CA ALA A 107 -3.05 -16.48 9.47
C ALA A 107 -2.23 -15.33 8.91
N ALA A 108 -1.14 -15.67 8.20
CA ALA A 108 -0.27 -14.68 7.60
C ALA A 108 0.17 -15.10 6.19
N LEU A 109 0.17 -14.14 5.27
CA LEU A 109 0.75 -14.30 3.94
C LEU A 109 1.81 -13.23 3.72
N ILE A 110 2.95 -13.65 3.17
CA ILE A 110 3.98 -12.75 2.68
C ILE A 110 4.00 -12.91 1.16
N LEU A 111 3.84 -11.81 0.46
CA LEU A 111 3.88 -11.74 -1.00
C LEU A 111 5.15 -10.98 -1.39
N PRO A 112 6.26 -11.67 -1.67
CA PRO A 112 7.49 -11.02 -2.12
C PRO A 112 7.24 -10.25 -3.42
N CYS A 113 7.66 -8.99 -3.46
CA CYS A 113 7.55 -8.13 -4.64
C CYS A 113 8.91 -7.61 -5.09
N LEU A 114 8.95 -7.10 -6.33
CA LEU A 114 10.12 -6.43 -6.88
C LEU A 114 10.45 -5.18 -6.06
N GLY A 115 11.72 -5.03 -5.71
CA GLY A 115 12.28 -3.79 -5.20
C GLY A 115 12.45 -2.74 -6.30
N ARG A 116 12.43 -1.47 -5.91
CA ARG A 116 12.58 -0.31 -6.83
C ARG A 116 13.86 -0.38 -7.69
N THR A 117 14.89 -1.07 -7.23
CA THR A 117 16.16 -1.19 -7.95
C THR A 117 16.18 -2.33 -8.97
N GLU A 118 15.18 -3.21 -8.93
CA GLU A 118 15.08 -4.39 -9.80
C GLU A 118 14.32 -4.05 -11.08
N VAL A 119 14.78 -4.61 -12.20
CA VAL A 119 14.15 -4.42 -13.51
C VAL A 119 12.76 -5.06 -13.50
N ASP A 120 11.73 -4.25 -13.74
CA ASP A 120 10.35 -4.71 -13.94
C ASP A 120 10.12 -4.94 -15.43
N GLN A 121 10.18 -6.21 -15.87
CA GLN A 121 9.96 -6.58 -17.27
C GLN A 121 8.50 -6.96 -17.50
N GLN A 122 7.82 -6.19 -18.36
CA GLN A 122 6.44 -6.42 -18.75
C GLN A 122 6.34 -6.85 -20.22
N ALA A 123 5.14 -7.26 -20.65
CA ALA A 123 4.87 -7.62 -22.05
C ALA A 123 5.21 -6.47 -23.02
N GLY A 124 4.99 -5.22 -22.60
CA GLY A 124 5.30 -4.02 -23.38
C GLY A 124 6.73 -3.51 -23.29
N GLY A 125 7.62 -4.20 -22.56
CA GLY A 125 9.00 -3.76 -22.31
C GLY A 125 9.30 -3.51 -20.83
N THR A 126 10.47 -2.92 -20.56
CA THR A 126 10.86 -2.54 -19.20
C THR A 126 9.96 -1.41 -18.69
N GLN A 127 9.30 -1.64 -17.56
CA GLN A 127 8.43 -0.67 -16.91
C GLN A 127 9.20 0.20 -15.92
N GLY A 128 8.93 1.51 -15.95
CA GLY A 128 9.30 2.45 -14.90
C GLY A 128 8.06 2.92 -14.15
N VAL A 129 8.27 3.45 -12.94
CA VAL A 129 7.23 4.11 -12.13
C VAL A 129 7.54 5.59 -11.99
N THR A 130 6.52 6.43 -11.87
CA THR A 130 6.71 7.85 -11.55
C THR A 130 6.69 8.08 -10.06
N VAL A 131 7.58 8.95 -9.59
CA VAL A 131 7.68 9.37 -8.18
C VAL A 131 7.52 10.88 -8.12
N GLU A 132 6.70 11.37 -7.19
CA GLU A 132 6.59 12.79 -6.84
C GLU A 132 7.33 13.03 -5.52
N ASP A 133 8.43 13.78 -5.58
CA ASP A 133 9.29 14.04 -4.42
C ASP A 133 8.80 15.19 -3.53
N SER A 134 9.55 15.47 -2.46
CA SER A 134 9.24 16.51 -1.47
C SER A 134 9.27 17.94 -2.02
N MET A 135 9.76 18.13 -3.25
CA MET A 135 9.74 19.40 -3.97
C MET A 135 8.64 19.44 -5.04
N SER A 136 7.69 18.49 -5.01
CA SER A 136 6.62 18.33 -5.99
C SER A 136 7.13 18.09 -7.42
N MET A 137 8.32 17.49 -7.56
CA MET A 137 8.86 17.13 -8.87
C MET A 137 8.52 15.69 -9.20
N VAL A 138 7.77 15.51 -10.30
CA VAL A 138 7.45 14.20 -10.85
C VAL A 138 8.59 13.74 -11.78
N HIS A 139 9.17 12.59 -11.48
CA HIS A 139 10.25 12.00 -12.27
C HIS A 139 10.11 10.47 -12.38
N MET A 140 10.75 9.89 -13.39
CA MET A 140 10.74 8.45 -13.61
C MET A 140 11.76 7.75 -12.69
N SER A 141 11.38 6.60 -12.16
CA SER A 141 12.23 5.67 -11.43
C SER A 141 12.12 4.28 -12.06
N ALA A 142 13.24 3.68 -12.43
CA ALA A 142 13.31 2.35 -13.01
C ALA A 142 14.50 1.59 -12.42
N GLY A 143 14.31 0.30 -12.17
CA GLY A 143 15.37 -0.58 -11.69
C GLY A 143 16.33 -0.97 -12.81
N ILE A 144 17.57 -1.28 -12.42
CA ILE A 144 18.64 -1.72 -13.33
C ILE A 144 19.25 -3.07 -12.95
N ASN A 145 18.93 -3.55 -11.75
CA ASN A 145 19.43 -4.83 -11.27
C ASN A 145 18.52 -5.97 -11.72
N PRO A 146 19.06 -7.17 -11.99
CA PRO A 146 18.21 -8.33 -12.21
C PRO A 146 17.35 -8.62 -10.96
N PRO A 147 16.09 -9.07 -11.12
CA PRO A 147 15.27 -9.52 -10.00
C PRO A 147 15.96 -10.61 -9.18
N ALA A 148 15.78 -10.57 -7.86
CA ALA A 148 16.32 -11.58 -6.94
C ALA A 148 15.72 -12.98 -7.17
N SER A 149 14.54 -13.05 -7.80
CA SER A 149 13.89 -14.29 -8.20
C SER A 149 13.01 -14.05 -9.44
N PRO A 150 12.92 -15.01 -10.37
CA PRO A 150 12.06 -14.90 -11.55
C PRO A 150 10.55 -14.94 -11.20
N HIS A 151 10.20 -15.24 -9.94
CA HIS A 151 8.81 -15.29 -9.47
C HIS A 151 8.31 -13.98 -8.89
N LEU A 152 9.17 -12.97 -8.74
CA LEU A 152 8.78 -11.68 -8.21
C LEU A 152 7.91 -10.93 -9.21
N LEU A 153 6.90 -10.24 -8.67
CA LEU A 153 6.01 -9.36 -9.42
C LEU A 153 6.11 -7.96 -8.83
N SER A 154 5.83 -6.94 -9.63
CA SER A 154 5.68 -5.57 -9.12
C SER A 154 4.41 -5.44 -8.28
N GLU A 155 4.40 -4.47 -7.36
CA GLU A 155 3.25 -4.23 -6.48
C GLU A 155 1.93 -4.02 -7.26
N PRO A 156 1.88 -3.24 -8.36
CA PRO A 156 0.67 -3.12 -9.18
C PRO A 156 0.25 -4.44 -9.84
N ALA A 157 1.21 -5.25 -10.30
CA ALA A 157 0.91 -6.55 -10.90
C ALA A 157 0.30 -7.53 -9.88
N ILE A 158 0.77 -7.50 -8.62
CA ILE A 158 0.18 -8.29 -7.52
C ILE A 158 -1.27 -7.85 -7.28
N VAL A 159 -1.54 -6.55 -7.20
CA VAL A 159 -2.91 -6.03 -6.99
C VAL A 159 -3.82 -6.41 -8.16
N ALA A 160 -3.36 -6.23 -9.40
CA ALA A 160 -4.15 -6.56 -10.59
C ALA A 160 -4.50 -8.05 -10.65
N ARG A 161 -3.54 -8.94 -10.40
CA ARG A 161 -3.79 -10.40 -10.38
C ARG A 161 -4.68 -10.83 -9.22
N LEU A 162 -4.57 -10.16 -8.07
CA LEU A 162 -5.48 -10.42 -6.95
C LEU A 162 -6.91 -10.04 -7.33
N ALA A 163 -7.11 -8.90 -7.98
CA ALA A 163 -8.41 -8.48 -8.49
C ALA A 163 -8.97 -9.49 -9.51
N GLU A 164 -8.19 -9.92 -10.49
CA GLU A 164 -8.59 -10.95 -11.47
C GLU A 164 -8.99 -12.28 -10.80
N ALA A 165 -8.31 -12.66 -9.72
CA ALA A 165 -8.59 -13.90 -9.00
C ALA A 165 -9.81 -13.82 -8.06
N THR A 166 -10.29 -12.63 -7.72
CA THR A 166 -11.30 -12.43 -6.65
C THR A 166 -12.56 -11.70 -7.08
N LEU A 167 -12.50 -10.92 -8.17
CA LEU A 167 -13.66 -10.25 -8.74
C LEU A 167 -14.35 -11.16 -9.77
N PRO A 168 -15.69 -11.15 -9.83
CA PRO A 168 -16.48 -11.99 -10.73
C PRO A 168 -16.39 -11.57 -12.21
#